data_AF-A0A534MWI3-F1
#
_entry.id   AF-A0A534MWI3-F1
#
_cell.length_a   1.000
_cell.length_b   1.000
_cell.length_c   1.000
_cell.angle_alpha   90.00
_cell.angle_beta   90.00
_cell.angle_gamma   90.00
#
_symmetry.space_group_name_H-M   'P 1'
#
loop_
_entity.id
_entity.type
_entity.pdbx_description
1 polymer ?
#
loop_
_entity_poly.entity_id
_entity_poly.type
_entity_poly.pdbx_seq_one_letter_code
_entity_poly.pdbx_strand_id
1 'polypeptide(L)' 'MLTNYRASIVRLVAESFPLEDHDRWMMTPHSALNGDWPARAMQKGNEKAVYRLLLRLKQGN' A
#
# COMPACT_ATOMS: atom_id res chain seq x y z
N MET A 1 -6.46 20.01 -5.33
CA MET A 1 -5.62 19.31 -4.34
C MET A 1 -5.12 18.01 -4.97
N LEU A 2 -3.84 17.90 -5.30
CA LEU A 2 -3.24 16.63 -5.70
C LEU A 2 -3.09 15.79 -4.43
N THR A 3 -3.89 14.73 -4.28
CA THR A 3 -3.73 13.78 -3.19
C THR A 3 -2.34 13.15 -3.27
N ASN A 4 -1.48 13.42 -2.29
CA ASN A 4 -0.16 12.81 -2.21
C ASN A 4 -0.29 11.35 -1.72
N TYR A 5 -0.63 10.45 -2.65
CA TYR A 5 -0.85 9.04 -2.33
C TYR A 5 0.36 8.39 -1.66
N ARG A 6 1.60 8.80 -2.01
CA ARG A 6 2.82 8.25 -1.38
C ARG A 6 2.86 8.54 0.12
N ALA A 7 2.62 9.78 0.52
CA ALA A 7 2.59 10.15 1.94
C ALA A 7 1.48 9.40 2.68
N SER A 8 0.30 9.27 2.07
CA SER A 8 -0.82 8.52 2.65
C SER A 8 -0.53 7.02 2.78
N ILE A 9 0.14 6.41 1.80
CA ILE A 9 0.54 4.99 1.86
C ILE A 9 1.51 4.76 3.01
N VAL A 10 2.57 5.56 3.14
CA VAL A 10 3.56 5.43 4.22
C VAL A 10 2.87 5.50 5.58
N ARG A 11 1.96 6.48 5.76
CA ARG A 11 1.18 6.61 6.98
C ARG A 11 0.28 5.40 7.24
N LEU A 12 -0.43 4.91 6.21
CA LEU A 12 -1.32 3.76 6.38
C LEU A 12 -0.57 2.47 6.68
N VAL A 13 0.60 2.25 6.08
CA VAL A 13 1.47 1.11 6.41
C VAL A 13 1.92 1.19 7.86
N ALA A 14 2.36 2.37 8.31
CA ALA A 14 2.75 2.60 9.69
C ALA A 14 1.61 2.41 10.71
N GLU A 15 0.38 2.74 10.33
CA GLU A 15 -0.81 2.53 11.17
C GLU A 15 -1.34 1.09 11.13
N SER A 16 -1.07 0.32 10.07
CA SER A 16 -1.68 -1.01 9.85
C SER A 16 -0.75 -2.17 10.19
N PHE A 17 0.57 -1.95 10.19
CA PHE A 17 1.56 -3.00 10.38
C PHE A 17 2.63 -2.59 11.41
N PRO A 18 3.20 -3.54 12.17
CA PRO A 18 4.44 -3.32 12.93
C PRO A 18 5.59 -2.90 12.00
N LEU A 19 6.53 -2.10 12.51
CA LEU A 19 7.67 -1.58 11.73
C LEU A 19 8.46 -2.68 11.00
N GLU A 20 8.68 -3.82 11.66
CA GLU A 20 9.37 -4.98 11.08
C GLU A 20 8.65 -5.60 9.88
N ASP A 21 7.34 -5.43 9.77
CA ASP A 21 6.53 -5.97 8.68
C ASP A 21 6.28 -4.94 7.56
N HIS A 22 6.74 -3.69 7.69
CA HIS A 22 6.52 -2.65 6.67
C HIS A 22 7.11 -3.05 5.32
N ASP A 23 8.41 -3.38 5.31
CA ASP A 23 9.11 -3.82 4.10
C ASP A 23 8.55 -5.15 3.59
N ARG A 24 8.21 -6.06 4.50
CA ARG A 24 7.64 -7.35 4.16
C ARG A 24 6.32 -7.19 3.42
N TRP A 25 5.42 -6.33 3.91
CA TRP A 25 4.14 -6.05 3.25
C TRP A 25 4.37 -5.41 1.88
N MET A 26 5.29 -4.45 1.78
CA MET A 26 5.63 -3.76 0.53
C MET A 26 6.18 -4.68 -0.56
N MET A 27 6.77 -5.81 -0.16
CA MET A 27 7.35 -6.85 -1.03
C MET A 27 6.47 -8.09 -1.18
N THR A 28 5.26 -8.08 -0.60
CA THR A 28 4.31 -9.20 -0.72
C THR A 28 3.38 -8.97 -1.91
N PRO A 29 3.20 -9.95 -2.81
CA PRO A 29 2.26 -9.81 -3.92
C PRO A 29 0.81 -9.82 -3.42
N HIS A 30 -0.01 -8.90 -3.92
CA HIS A 30 -1.42 -8.82 -3.55
C HIS A 30 -2.32 -9.03 -4.76
N SER A 31 -3.32 -9.91 -4.62
CA SER A 31 -4.32 -10.19 -5.67
C SER A 31 -5.08 -8.92 -6.10
N ALA A 32 -5.32 -7.99 -5.17
CA ALA A 32 -5.94 -6.69 -5.45
C ALA A 32 -5.08 -5.77 -6.35
N LEU A 33 -3.79 -6.11 -6.52
CA LEU A 33 -2.84 -5.47 -7.43
C LEU A 33 -2.48 -6.39 -8.60
N ASN A 34 -3.36 -7.35 -8.95
CA ASN A 34 -3.13 -8.38 -9.98
C ASN A 34 -1.88 -9.23 -9.72
N GLY A 35 -1.57 -9.49 -8.44
CA GLY A 35 -0.37 -10.24 -8.03
C GLY A 35 0.91 -9.42 -8.05
N ASP A 36 0.85 -8.10 -8.29
CA ASP A 36 2.02 -7.23 -8.22
C ASP A 36 2.34 -6.85 -6.76
N TRP A 37 3.58 -6.42 -6.53
CA TRP A 37 4.05 -5.93 -5.23
C TRP A 37 3.66 -4.46 -5.04
N PRO A 38 3.24 -4.03 -3.84
CA PRO A 38 2.96 -2.63 -3.55
C PRO A 38 4.10 -1.69 -3.93
N ALA A 39 5.35 -2.03 -3.59
CA ALA A 39 6.52 -1.24 -3.95
C ALA A 39 6.67 -1.04 -5.48
N ARG A 40 6.47 -2.11 -6.24
CA ARG A 40 6.54 -2.08 -7.71
C ARG A 40 5.36 -1.33 -8.33
N ALA A 41 4.16 -1.49 -7.78
CA ALA A 41 2.97 -0.76 -8.19
C ALA A 41 3.16 0.76 -7.98
N MET A 42 3.79 1.18 -6.87
CA MET A 42 4.15 2.58 -6.65
C MET A 42 5.20 3.08 -7.65
N GLN A 43 6.22 2.29 -7.98
CA GLN A 43 7.20 2.66 -9.01
C GLN A 43 6.59 2.85 -10.40
N LYS A 44 5.52 2.11 -10.71
CA LYS A 44 4.76 2.22 -11.97
C LYS A 44 3.76 3.38 -11.99
N GLY A 45 3.70 4.21 -10.95
CA GLY A 45 2.72 5.31 -10.85
C GLY A 45 1.30 4.86 -10.48
N ASN A 46 1.15 3.65 -9.92
CA ASN A 46 -0.14 3.11 -9.49
C ASN A 46 -0.35 3.21 -7.97
N GLU A 47 0.12 4.30 -7.36
CA GLU A 47 -0.01 4.55 -5.92
C GLU A 47 -1.48 4.57 -5.47
N LYS A 48 -2.40 5.04 -6.31
CA LYS A 48 -3.83 5.04 -5.99
C LYS A 48 -4.39 3.64 -5.70
N ALA A 49 -3.93 2.62 -6.44
CA ALA A 49 -4.37 1.25 -6.20
C ALA A 49 -3.83 0.71 -4.87
N VAL A 50 -2.56 0.98 -4.58
CA VAL A 50 -1.91 0.61 -3.30
C VAL A 50 -2.61 1.29 -2.12
N TYR A 51 -2.89 2.58 -2.24
CA TYR A 51 -3.65 3.33 -1.24
C TYR A 51 -5.03 2.72 -0.98
N ARG A 52 -5.79 2.39 -2.03
CA ARG A 52 -7.12 1.76 -1.92
C ARG A 52 -7.07 0.36 -1.31
N LEU A 53 -6.00 -0.40 -1.56
CA LEU A 53 -5.78 -1.69 -0.91
C LEU A 53 -5.59 -1.50 0.60
N LEU A 54 -4.68 -0.62 1.01
CA LEU A 54 -4.44 -0.32 2.43
C LEU A 54 -5.70 0.20 3.14
N LEU A 55 -6.49 1.04 2.48
CA LEU A 55 -7.73 1.55 3.05
C LEU A 55 -8.73 0.43 3.34
N ARG A 56 -8.83 -0.56 2.45
CA ARG A 56 -9.69 -1.74 2.64
C ARG A 56 -9.18 -2.63 3.77
N LEU A 57 -7.88 -2.89 3.81
CA LEU A 57 -7.25 -3.66 4.90
C LEU A 57 -7.51 -3.01 6.27
N LYS A 58 -7.37 -1.69 6.37
CA LYS A 58 -7.65 -0.94 7.60
C LYS A 58 -9.12 -0.96 8.00
N GLN A 59 -10.03 -1.06 7.03
CA GLN A 59 -11.48 -1.13 7.27
C GLN A 59 -11.97 -2.54 7.62
N GLY A 60 -11.09 -3.54 7.65
CA GLY A 60 -11.43 -4.91 8.06
C GLY A 60 -12.19 -5.73 7.01
N ASN A 61 -12.00 -5.41 5.72
CA ASN A 61 -12.62 -6.13 4.60
C ASN A 61 -11.60 -6.97 3.83
#